data_AF-A0A1B7W2L1-F1
#
_entry.id   AF-A0A1B7W2L1-F1
#
_cell.length_a   1.000
_cell.length_b   1.000
_cell.length_c   1.000
_cell.angle_alpha   90.00
_cell.angle_beta   90.00
_cell.angle_gamma   90.00
#
_symmetry.space_group_name_H-M   'P 1'
#
loop_
_entity.id
_entity.type
_entity.pdbx_description
1 polymer ?
#
loop_
_entity_poly.entity_id
_entity_poly.type
_entity_poly.pdbx_seq_one_letter_code
_entity_poly.pdbx_strand_id
1 'polypeptide(L)'
;MRKFDPYLNVDPGTMSPYQHGEVYVTDDGAETDLDLGHYERFTGVSARQSDNITSGRIYQNIIQKERRGDYLGATVQVIPHVTDAIKEFAKAETQDLDFVLCEIGGTVGDIESLPFIEAIRQLRNELGRERTLSVHVTLVPYIAA
;
A
#
# COMPACT_ATOMS: atom_id res chain seq x y z
N MET A 1 -1.45 8.81 -6.50
CA MET A 1 -0.68 8.52 -5.26
C MET A 1 -0.99 7.07 -4.87
N ARG A 2 -0.13 6.37 -4.13
CA ARG A 2 -0.44 5.00 -3.66
C ARG A 2 -0.14 4.88 -2.16
N LYS A 3 -1.15 4.56 -1.35
CA LYS A 3 -1.00 4.25 0.08
C LYS A 3 -1.01 2.74 0.28
N PHE A 4 -0.01 2.23 1.02
CA PHE A 4 0.10 0.83 1.40
C PHE A 4 -0.05 0.71 2.92
N ASP A 5 -1.18 0.19 3.36
CA ASP A 5 -1.51 0.05 4.76
C ASP A 5 -1.21 -1.37 5.27
N PRO A 6 -0.36 -1.52 6.30
CA PRO A 6 0.06 -2.83 6.75
C PRO A 6 -0.99 -3.60 7.57
N TYR A 7 -2.08 -2.93 7.99
CA TYR A 7 -3.13 -3.56 8.79
C TYR A 7 -3.96 -4.61 8.01
N LEU A 8 -4.58 -5.52 8.76
CA LEU A 8 -5.31 -6.68 8.21
C LEU A 8 -6.78 -6.42 7.88
N ASN A 9 -7.35 -5.29 8.30
CA ASN A 9 -8.69 -4.89 7.86
C ASN A 9 -8.68 -4.72 6.32
N VAL A 10 -9.69 -5.27 5.64
CA VAL A 10 -9.80 -5.21 4.17
C VAL A 10 -10.02 -3.77 3.70
N ASP A 11 -10.79 -3.03 4.50
CA ASP A 11 -11.08 -1.61 4.39
C ASP A 11 -11.16 -1.03 5.82
N PRO A 12 -11.03 0.29 5.98
CA PRO A 12 -11.14 0.93 7.30
C PRO A 12 -12.59 1.09 7.79
N GLY A 13 -13.61 0.69 7.02
CA GLY A 13 -15.02 0.84 7.39
C GLY A 13 -15.43 0.11 8.67
N THR A 14 -14.64 -0.89 9.08
CA THR A 14 -14.81 -1.63 10.34
C THR A 14 -14.05 -1.04 11.53
N MET A 15 -13.23 -0.01 11.32
CA MET A 15 -12.42 0.62 12.35
C MET A 15 -13.19 1.74 13.06
N SER A 16 -12.96 1.91 14.36
CA SER A 16 -13.60 2.98 15.13
C SER A 16 -13.00 4.34 14.76
N PRO A 17 -13.80 5.29 14.25
CA PRO A 17 -13.26 6.58 13.80
C PRO A 17 -12.74 7.44 14.96
N TYR A 18 -13.25 7.23 16.17
CA TYR A 18 -12.78 7.92 17.37
C TYR A 18 -11.39 7.48 17.83
N GLN A 19 -10.94 6.28 17.43
CA GLN A 19 -9.67 5.71 17.87
C GLN A 19 -8.61 5.69 16.77
N HIS A 20 -9.04 5.56 15.51
CA HIS A 20 -8.15 5.37 14.37
C HIS A 20 -8.19 6.51 13.35
N GLY A 21 -8.98 7.55 13.61
CA GLY A 21 -9.18 8.68 12.69
C GLY A 21 -10.37 8.47 11.77
N GLU A 22 -10.72 9.51 11.01
CA GLU A 22 -11.84 9.46 10.09
C GLU A 22 -11.64 8.43 8.96
N VAL A 23 -12.75 7.95 8.40
CA VAL A 23 -12.75 7.22 7.13
C VAL A 23 -12.93 8.24 6.02
N TYR A 24 -12.01 8.27 5.05
CA TYR A 24 -12.13 9.13 3.88
C TYR A 24 -12.90 8.42 2.76
N VAL A 25 -13.88 9.09 2.18
CA VAL A 25 -14.70 8.54 1.08
C VAL A 25 -14.33 9.23 -0.22
N THR A 26 -13.85 8.45 -1.19
CA THR A 26 -13.48 8.94 -2.53
C THR A 26 -14.70 9.16 -3.42
N ASP A 27 -14.53 9.93 -4.50
CA ASP A 27 -15.60 10.21 -5.49
C ASP A 27 -16.16 8.93 -6.15
N ASP A 28 -15.35 7.87 -6.24
CA ASP A 28 -15.75 6.55 -6.75
C ASP A 28 -16.35 5.63 -5.66
N GLY A 29 -16.57 6.13 -4.45
CA GLY A 29 -17.32 5.47 -3.38
C GLY A 29 -16.52 4.48 -2.53
N ALA A 30 -15.19 4.59 -2.50
CA ALA A 30 -14.37 3.76 -1.63
C ALA A 30 -14.22 4.37 -0.24
N GLU A 31 -14.41 3.55 0.78
CA GLU A 31 -14.00 3.84 2.15
C GLU A 31 -12.51 3.57 2.30
N THR A 32 -11.74 4.60 2.67
CA THR A 32 -10.27 4.58 2.64
C THR A 32 -9.67 5.25 3.87
N ASP A 33 -8.36 5.05 4.06
CA ASP A 33 -7.60 5.72 5.11
C ASP A 33 -7.60 7.25 4.92
N LEU A 34 -7.58 7.99 6.02
CA LEU A 34 -7.63 9.46 6.04
C LEU A 34 -6.52 10.13 5.22
N ASP A 35 -5.40 9.44 5.02
CA ASP A 35 -4.26 9.96 4.27
C ASP A 35 -4.58 10.26 2.81
N LEU A 36 -5.54 9.55 2.20
CA LEU A 36 -5.98 9.85 0.84
C LEU A 36 -6.57 11.26 0.73
N GLY A 37 -7.30 11.69 1.76
CA GLY A 37 -7.79 13.05 1.86
C GLY A 37 -6.66 14.08 1.96
N HIS A 38 -5.56 13.77 2.65
CA HIS A 38 -4.38 14.64 2.66
C HIS A 38 -3.80 14.78 1.24
N TYR A 39 -3.60 13.66 0.55
CA TYR A 39 -3.03 13.71 -0.79
C TYR A 39 -3.87 14.52 -1.75
N GLU A 40 -5.19 14.31 -1.75
CA GLU A 40 -6.11 15.04 -2.62
C GLU A 40 -6.06 16.54 -2.34
N ARG A 41 -6.10 16.94 -1.06
CA ARG A 41 -6.03 18.36 -0.65
C ARG A 41 -4.71 19.03 -1.04
N PHE A 42 -3.59 18.32 -0.99
CA PHE A 42 -2.27 18.88 -1.33
C PHE A 42 -1.95 18.85 -2.83
N THR A 43 -2.46 17.87 -3.57
CA THR A 43 -2.14 17.66 -4.99
C THR A 43 -3.21 18.20 -5.94
N GLY A 44 -4.44 18.35 -5.47
CA GLY A 44 -5.60 18.69 -6.30
C GLY A 44 -6.06 17.56 -7.24
N VAL A 45 -5.57 16.33 -7.03
CA VAL A 45 -5.95 15.14 -7.81
C VAL A 45 -6.89 14.29 -6.98
N SER A 46 -8.12 14.06 -7.46
CA SER A 46 -9.12 13.20 -6.80
C SER A 46 -8.55 11.80 -6.55
N ALA A 47 -8.62 11.34 -5.31
CA ALA A 47 -8.23 9.99 -4.95
C ALA A 47 -9.28 8.96 -5.43
N ARG A 48 -8.82 7.73 -5.68
CA ARG A 48 -9.65 6.61 -6.17
C ARG A 48 -9.50 5.38 -5.30
N GLN A 49 -10.43 4.43 -5.44
CA GLN A 49 -10.33 3.10 -4.82
C GLN A 49 -9.00 2.40 -5.15
N SER A 50 -8.45 2.65 -6.34
CA SER A 50 -7.17 2.11 -6.77
C SER A 50 -5.97 2.72 -6.05
N ASP A 51 -6.11 3.83 -5.31
CA ASP A 51 -5.00 4.55 -4.67
C ASP A 51 -4.64 4.06 -3.27
N ASN A 52 -5.48 3.24 -2.62
CA ASN A 52 -5.21 2.65 -1.32
C ASN A 52 -5.17 1.12 -1.42
N ILE A 53 -4.26 0.45 -0.70
CA ILE A 53 -4.30 -1.00 -0.50
C ILE A 53 -3.90 -1.39 0.92
N THR A 54 -4.52 -2.45 1.45
CA THR A 54 -4.23 -2.99 2.77
C THR A 54 -3.68 -4.41 2.69
N SER A 55 -2.93 -4.85 3.71
CA SER A 55 -2.55 -6.27 3.85
C SER A 55 -3.79 -7.16 3.79
N GLY A 56 -4.85 -6.78 4.50
CA GLY A 56 -6.12 -7.51 4.52
C GLY A 56 -6.65 -7.85 3.13
N ARG A 57 -6.74 -6.83 2.27
CA ARG A 57 -7.23 -6.97 0.89
C ARG A 57 -6.30 -7.82 0.03
N ILE A 58 -4.99 -7.68 0.19
CA ILE A 58 -3.98 -8.49 -0.54
C ILE A 58 -4.12 -9.97 -0.17
N TYR A 59 -4.10 -10.28 1.13
CA TYR A 59 -4.19 -11.67 1.60
C TYR A 59 -5.53 -12.29 1.25
N GLN A 60 -6.65 -11.56 1.40
CA GLN A 60 -7.97 -12.03 1.01
C GLN A 60 -8.01 -12.43 -0.48
N ASN A 61 -7.51 -11.56 -1.38
CA ASN A 61 -7.48 -11.83 -2.81
C ASN A 61 -6.61 -13.04 -3.17
N ILE A 62 -5.44 -13.17 -2.54
CA ILE A 62 -4.52 -14.29 -2.78
C ILE A 62 -5.15 -15.61 -2.32
N ILE A 63 -5.74 -15.64 -1.13
CA ILE A 63 -6.41 -16.84 -0.59
C ILE A 63 -7.60 -17.23 -1.48
N GLN A 64 -8.38 -16.26 -1.95
CA GLN A 64 -9.49 -16.54 -2.88
C GLN A 64 -9.01 -17.13 -4.20
N LYS A 65 -7.93 -16.57 -4.81
CA LYS A 65 -7.30 -17.12 -6.02
C LYS A 65 -6.83 -18.57 -5.80
N GLU A 66 -6.21 -18.81 -4.66
CA GLU A 66 -5.72 -20.14 -4.29
C GLU A 66 -6.87 -21.15 -4.16
N ARG A 67 -7.96 -20.79 -3.46
CA ARG A 67 -9.13 -21.66 -3.30
C ARG A 67 -9.88 -21.93 -4.62
N ARG A 68 -9.79 -21.05 -5.61
CA ARG A 68 -10.32 -21.29 -6.97
C ARG A 68 -9.43 -22.18 -7.83
N GLY A 69 -8.20 -22.46 -7.38
CA GLY A 69 -7.23 -23.25 -8.14
C GLY A 69 -6.38 -22.43 -9.12
N ASP A 70 -6.38 -21.10 -9.02
CA ASP A 70 -5.66 -20.21 -9.95
C ASP A 70 -4.13 -20.44 -9.93
N TYR A 71 -3.60 -21.01 -8.84
CA TYR A 71 -2.18 -21.38 -8.70
C TYR A 71 -1.88 -22.85 -9.07
N LEU A 72 -2.82 -23.57 -9.69
CA LEU A 72 -2.63 -24.92 -10.23
C LEU A 72 -2.10 -25.96 -9.21
N GLY A 73 -2.49 -25.81 -7.94
CA GLY A 73 -2.06 -26.70 -6.85
C GLY A 73 -0.64 -26.44 -6.33
N ALA A 74 0.05 -25.42 -6.81
CA ALA A 74 1.35 -25.01 -6.28
C ALA A 74 1.23 -24.35 -4.89
N THR A 75 2.31 -24.37 -4.12
CA THR A 75 2.36 -23.69 -2.81
C THR A 75 2.32 -22.18 -2.98
N VAL A 76 1.37 -21.53 -2.30
CA VAL A 76 1.30 -20.08 -2.20
C VAL A 76 2.16 -19.59 -1.03
N GLN A 77 2.95 -18.55 -1.27
CA GLN A 77 3.99 -18.05 -0.38
C GLN A 77 4.02 -16.52 -0.39
N VAL A 78 4.57 -15.90 0.66
CA VAL A 78 4.75 -14.43 0.72
C VAL A 78 5.58 -13.94 -0.48
N ILE A 79 6.70 -14.59 -0.75
CA ILE A 79 7.50 -14.35 -1.96
C ILE A 79 7.33 -15.59 -2.86
N PRO A 80 6.89 -15.45 -4.11
CA PRO A 80 6.64 -14.20 -4.83
C PRO A 80 5.19 -13.67 -4.71
N HIS A 81 4.21 -14.48 -4.31
CA HIS A 81 2.78 -14.20 -4.55
C HIS A 81 2.26 -12.92 -3.88
N VAL A 82 2.63 -12.65 -2.61
CA VAL A 82 2.24 -11.40 -1.91
C VAL A 82 3.04 -10.23 -2.46
N THR A 83 4.36 -10.38 -2.61
CA THR A 83 5.21 -9.30 -3.13
C THR A 83 4.85 -8.90 -4.56
N ASP A 84 4.46 -9.85 -5.41
CA ASP A 84 4.01 -9.60 -6.77
C ASP A 84 2.67 -8.87 -6.77
N ALA A 85 1.71 -9.26 -5.93
CA ALA A 85 0.44 -8.53 -5.80
C ALA A 85 0.67 -7.06 -5.39
N ILE A 86 1.61 -6.81 -4.48
CA ILE A 86 1.99 -5.44 -4.07
C ILE A 86 2.64 -4.69 -5.24
N LYS A 87 3.57 -5.31 -5.98
CA LYS A 87 4.21 -4.69 -7.15
C LYS A 87 3.20 -4.38 -8.26
N GLU A 88 2.26 -5.28 -8.53
CA GLU A 88 1.23 -5.07 -9.54
C GLU A 88 0.31 -3.91 -9.15
N PHE A 89 -0.06 -3.80 -7.88
CA PHE A 89 -0.80 -2.64 -7.39
C PHE A 89 -0.01 -1.33 -7.56
N ALA A 90 1.29 -1.33 -7.22
CA ALA A 90 2.14 -0.15 -7.38
C ALA A 90 2.25 0.34 -8.85
N LYS A 91 2.19 -0.58 -9.81
CA LYS A 91 2.31 -0.31 -11.26
C LYS A 91 0.97 -0.10 -11.97
N ALA A 92 -0.16 -0.37 -11.31
CA ALA A 92 -1.47 -0.28 -11.94
C ALA A 92 -1.80 1.16 -12.38
N GLU A 93 -2.44 1.31 -13.54
CA GLU A 93 -2.98 2.60 -14.03
C GLU A 93 -1.94 3.74 -14.11
N THR A 94 -0.71 3.43 -14.55
CA THR A 94 0.41 4.38 -14.60
C THR A 94 0.76 4.93 -15.99
N GLN A 95 -0.02 4.60 -17.02
CA GLN A 95 0.32 4.88 -18.42
C GLN A 95 0.48 6.37 -18.75
N ASP A 96 -0.33 7.22 -18.11
CA ASP A 96 -0.36 8.67 -18.36
C ASP A 96 0.23 9.49 -17.20
N LEU A 97 1.06 8.85 -16.35
CA LEU A 97 1.68 9.48 -15.18
C LEU A 97 3.19 9.66 -15.38
N ASP A 98 3.71 10.84 -15.02
CA ASP A 98 5.16 11.09 -15.01
C ASP A 98 5.86 10.30 -13.90
N PHE A 99 5.22 10.22 -12.73
CA PHE A 99 5.71 9.47 -11.57
C PHE A 99 4.57 9.04 -10.65
N VAL A 100 4.87 8.07 -9.79
CA VAL A 100 3.97 7.61 -8.73
C VAL A 100 4.71 7.73 -7.40
N LEU A 101 4.06 8.36 -6.43
CA LEU A 101 4.52 8.37 -5.04
C LEU A 101 3.79 7.25 -4.29
N CYS A 102 4.59 6.33 -3.76
CA CYS A 102 4.16 5.19 -2.97
C CYS A 102 4.53 5.43 -1.49
N GLU A 103 3.53 5.61 -0.64
CA GLU A 103 3.72 5.71 0.81
C GLU A 103 3.49 4.34 1.46
N ILE A 104 4.52 3.84 2.13
CA ILE A 104 4.45 2.59 2.89
C ILE A 104 4.15 2.95 4.35
N GLY A 105 2.96 2.57 4.82
CA GLY A 105 2.58 2.72 6.21
C GLY A 105 3.37 1.78 7.14
N GLY A 106 3.23 2.02 8.44
CA GLY A 106 3.99 1.33 9.48
C GLY A 106 5.42 1.85 9.62
N THR A 107 6.20 1.22 10.50
CA THR A 107 7.60 1.59 10.73
C THR A 107 8.53 0.57 10.08
N VAL A 108 9.62 1.04 9.46
CA VAL A 108 10.67 0.15 8.96
C VAL A 108 11.29 -0.60 10.13
N GLY A 109 11.22 -1.94 10.08
CA GLY A 109 11.66 -2.83 11.16
C GLY A 109 10.52 -3.63 11.77
N ASP A 110 9.27 -3.15 11.63
CA ASP A 110 8.10 -3.90 12.07
C ASP A 110 7.77 -5.04 11.10
N ILE A 111 7.26 -6.14 11.66
CA ILE A 111 6.97 -7.38 10.92
C ILE A 111 5.92 -7.14 9.82
N GLU A 112 4.92 -6.31 10.10
CA GLU A 112 3.80 -6.03 9.21
C GLU A 112 4.22 -5.34 7.90
N SER A 113 5.30 -4.57 7.94
CA SER A 113 5.81 -3.81 6.78
C SER A 113 6.72 -4.64 5.87
N LEU A 114 7.21 -5.80 6.34
CA LEU A 114 8.22 -6.60 5.64
C LEU A 114 7.82 -6.97 4.19
N PRO A 115 6.57 -7.42 3.90
CA PRO A 115 6.17 -7.73 2.53
C PRO A 115 6.20 -6.50 1.60
N PHE A 116 5.80 -5.32 2.09
CA PHE A 116 5.81 -4.09 1.30
C PHE A 116 7.23 -3.61 1.01
N ILE A 117 8.10 -3.62 2.02
CA ILE A 117 9.51 -3.24 1.85
C ILE A 117 10.21 -4.18 0.86
N GLU A 118 9.96 -5.49 0.95
CA GLU A 118 10.53 -6.45 0.00
C GLU A 118 9.99 -6.25 -1.42
N ALA A 119 8.69 -6.00 -1.59
CA ALA A 119 8.09 -5.72 -2.88
C ALA A 119 8.68 -4.46 -3.53
N ILE A 120 8.84 -3.37 -2.78
CA ILE A 120 9.42 -2.12 -3.29
C ILE A 120 10.93 -2.29 -3.58
N ARG A 121 11.65 -3.09 -2.77
CA ARG A 121 13.04 -3.46 -3.07
C ARG A 121 13.15 -4.23 -4.39
N GLN A 122 12.27 -5.21 -4.63
CA GLN A 122 12.21 -5.95 -5.90
C GLN A 122 11.88 -5.01 -7.07
N LEU A 123 10.87 -4.14 -6.90
CA LEU A 123 10.45 -3.18 -7.93
C LEU A 123 11.59 -2.22 -8.31
N ARG A 124 12.38 -1.76 -7.32
CA ARG A 124 13.59 -0.98 -7.54
C ARG A 124 14.65 -1.73 -8.35
N ASN A 125 14.82 -3.03 -8.11
CA ASN A 125 15.74 -3.84 -8.90
C ASN A 125 15.25 -4.02 -10.34
N GLU A 126 13.94 -4.20 -10.54
CA GLU A 126 13.31 -4.37 -11.86
C GLU A 126 13.35 -3.09 -12.70
N LEU A 127 13.04 -1.92 -12.10
CA LEU A 127 12.98 -0.63 -12.80
C LEU A 127 14.34 0.08 -12.91
N GLY A 128 15.27 -0.25 -12.02
CA GLY A 128 16.58 0.39 -11.93
C GLY A 128 16.58 1.70 -11.13
N ARG A 129 17.80 2.14 -10.76
CA ARG A 129 18.00 3.33 -9.91
C ARG A 129 17.61 4.64 -10.58
N GLU A 130 17.72 4.73 -11.91
CA GLU A 130 17.37 5.95 -12.66
C GLU A 130 15.86 6.23 -12.69
N ARG A 131 15.03 5.21 -12.40
CA ARG A 131 13.56 5.30 -12.45
C ARG A 131 12.91 5.15 -11.07
N THR A 132 13.71 5.12 -10.00
CA THR A 132 13.20 4.89 -8.65
C THR A 132 13.96 5.73 -7.62
N LEU A 133 13.21 6.28 -6.66
CA LEU A 133 13.74 7.05 -5.53
C LEU A 133 13.15 6.49 -4.24
N SER A 134 13.97 6.35 -3.20
CA SER A 134 13.52 5.98 -1.85
C SER A 134 13.75 7.15 -0.91
N VAL A 135 12.67 7.59 -0.25
CA VAL A 135 12.71 8.65 0.77
C VAL A 135 12.36 8.01 2.11
N HIS A 136 13.24 8.15 3.10
CA HIS A 136 13.02 7.61 4.44
C HIS A 136 12.82 8.75 5.43
N VAL A 137 11.68 8.76 6.11
CA VAL A 137 11.36 9.74 7.15
C VAL A 137 11.90 9.24 8.49
N THR A 138 12.61 10.09 9.22
CA THR A 138 13.19 9.76 10.52
C THR A 138 12.91 10.85 11.55
N LEU A 139 12.81 10.46 12.83
CA LEU A 139 12.62 11.36 13.95
C LEU A 139 13.97 11.73 14.57
N VAL A 140 14.24 13.02 14.72
CA VAL A 140 15.38 13.55 15.48
C VAL A 140 14.86 14.12 16.80
N PRO A 141 14.98 13.39 17.93
CA PRO A 141 14.40 13.83 19.19
C PRO A 141 15.22 14.95 19.82
N TYR A 142 14.53 15.92 20.42
CA TYR A 142 15.14 16.93 21.29
C TYR A 142 15.07 16.46 22.75
N ILE A 143 16.20 16.52 23.47
CA ILE A 143 16.28 16.19 24.91
C ILE A 143 16.59 17.49 25.65
N ALA A 144 15.67 17.93 26.49
CA ALA A 144 15.88 19.08 27.38
C ALA A 144 16.88 18.71 28.49
N ALA A 145 17.76 19.65 28.85
CA ALA A 145 18.77 19.50 29.90
C ALA A 145 18.19 19.66 31.31
#